data_AF-A0A2T2UNV7-F1
#
_entry.id   AF-A0A2T2UNV7-F1
#
_cell.length_a   1.000
_cell.length_b   1.000
_cell.length_c   1.000
_cell.angle_alpha   90.00
_cell.angle_beta   90.00
_cell.angle_gamma   90.00
#
_symmetry.space_group_name_H-M   'P 1'
#
loop_
_entity.id
_entity.type
_entity.pdbx_description
1 polymer ?
#
loop_
_entity_poly.entity_id
_entity_poly.type
_entity_poly.pdbx_seq_one_letter_code
_entity_poly.pdbx_strand_id
1 'polypeptide(L)'
;MDIESETVVIPRKENTTKSEDPVEVWPLVEVALDTVDADPTTREAAQAAMEVSDGCATLANFLASQEEEVSKMDFQFKVPLLVRAAKLGREDSGVDSIYDPEEGMLYFETDDHPFAFPVHEDWTVDWERVADEVQKGYAWNGTETEVWALDWLMAYLDIPSDDYMVDGNDEDDDQHFSRI
;
A
#
# COMPACT_ATOMS: atom_id res chain seq x y z
N MET A 1 14.18 -13.05 0.61
CA MET A 1 14.89 -12.17 -0.36
C MET A 1 15.76 -11.19 0.45
N ASP A 2 16.62 -10.34 -0.12
CA ASP A 2 17.22 -9.24 0.66
C ASP A 2 16.47 -7.94 0.32
N ILE A 3 15.37 -7.69 1.03
CA ILE A 3 14.46 -6.58 0.75
C ILE A 3 15.10 -5.22 1.06
N GLU A 4 16.12 -5.19 1.92
CA GLU A 4 16.79 -3.97 2.35
C GLU A 4 17.60 -3.30 1.23
N SER A 5 18.13 -4.11 0.30
CA SER A 5 18.93 -3.63 -0.84
C SER A 5 18.17 -3.67 -2.17
N GLU A 6 16.87 -4.00 -2.12
CA GLU A 6 16.11 -4.17 -3.34
C GLU A 6 15.65 -2.83 -3.94
N THR A 7 15.87 -2.72 -5.25
CA THR A 7 15.59 -1.49 -5.99
C THR A 7 14.52 -1.67 -7.06
N VAL A 8 13.79 -0.60 -7.31
CA VAL A 8 12.85 -0.48 -8.41
C VAL A 8 13.25 0.66 -9.33
N VAL A 9 13.14 0.43 -10.64
CA VAL A 9 13.29 1.49 -11.66
C VAL A 9 11.91 2.02 -11.98
N ILE A 10 11.67 3.29 -11.67
CA ILE A 10 10.38 3.94 -11.91
C ILE A 10 10.33 4.42 -13.37
N PRO A 11 9.46 3.87 -14.23
CA PRO A 11 9.30 4.33 -15.61
C PRO A 11 8.91 5.80 -15.64
N ARG A 12 9.60 6.61 -16.44
CA ARG A 12 9.36 8.06 -16.51
C ARG A 12 8.72 8.46 -17.84
N LYS A 13 7.84 9.47 -17.81
CA LYS A 13 7.28 10.11 -19.01
C LYS A 13 8.42 10.72 -19.86
N GLU A 14 8.34 10.62 -21.19
CA GLU A 14 9.42 10.97 -22.13
C GLU A 14 10.03 12.39 -22.00
N ASN A 15 9.35 13.33 -21.36
CA ASN A 15 9.79 14.73 -21.23
C ASN A 15 10.00 15.19 -19.77
N THR A 16 10.25 14.28 -18.84
CA THR A 16 10.58 14.66 -17.46
C THR A 16 12.08 14.94 -17.26
N THR A 17 12.41 15.77 -16.28
CA THR A 17 13.79 16.00 -15.81
C THR A 17 14.22 15.02 -14.73
N LYS A 18 13.31 14.13 -14.29
CA LYS A 18 13.59 13.08 -13.30
C LYS A 18 14.30 11.90 -13.96
N SER A 19 15.33 11.37 -13.32
CA SER A 19 16.02 10.17 -13.79
C SER A 19 15.21 8.90 -13.53
N GLU A 20 15.55 7.85 -14.30
CA GLU A 20 15.16 6.45 -14.07
C GLU A 20 16.22 5.72 -13.21
N ASP A 21 16.86 6.43 -12.27
CA ASP A 21 17.82 5.80 -11.37
C ASP A 21 17.08 4.79 -10.45
N PRO A 22 17.65 3.61 -10.18
CA PRO A 22 17.05 2.65 -9.25
C PRO A 22 16.86 3.26 -7.86
N VAL A 23 15.71 3.01 -7.25
CA VAL A 23 15.32 3.50 -5.93
C VAL A 23 15.16 2.32 -4.98
N GLU A 24 15.81 2.38 -3.82
CA GLU A 24 15.63 1.41 -2.74
C GLU A 24 14.25 1.61 -2.11
N VAL A 25 13.43 0.56 -2.08
CA VAL A 25 12.02 0.66 -1.65
C VAL A 25 11.91 0.62 -0.14
N TRP A 26 12.62 -0.31 0.51
CA TRP A 26 12.52 -0.53 1.96
C TRP A 26 12.83 0.73 2.80
N PRO A 27 13.90 1.52 2.55
CA PRO A 27 14.17 2.71 3.33
C PRO A 27 13.05 3.76 3.28
N LEU A 28 12.28 3.81 2.20
CA LEU A 28 11.14 4.73 2.05
C LEU A 28 9.93 4.24 2.84
N VAL A 29 9.70 2.93 2.84
CA VAL A 29 8.68 2.25 3.65
C VAL A 29 9.01 2.39 5.14
N GLU A 30 10.27 2.17 5.53
CA GLU A 30 10.72 2.30 6.92
C GLU A 30 10.47 3.70 7.47
N VAL A 31 10.78 4.74 6.70
CA VAL A 31 10.50 6.14 7.06
C VAL A 31 8.99 6.41 7.19
N ALA A 32 8.15 5.79 6.35
CA ALA A 32 6.71 5.91 6.46
C ALA A 32 6.17 5.19 7.71
N LEU A 33 6.67 3.98 8.01
CA LEU A 33 6.36 3.21 9.22
C LEU A 33 6.80 3.95 10.49
N ASP A 34 7.96 4.62 10.47
CA ASP A 34 8.43 5.50 11.55
C ASP A 34 7.49 6.69 11.77
N THR A 35 6.92 7.24 10.70
CA THR A 35 6.05 8.42 10.78
C THR A 35 4.71 8.11 11.43
N VAL A 36 4.21 6.89 11.25
CA VAL A 36 2.95 6.41 11.84
C VAL A 36 3.15 5.69 13.18
N ASP A 37 4.35 5.78 13.76
CA ASP A 37 4.73 5.08 14.99
C ASP A 37 4.40 3.56 14.95
N ALA A 38 4.59 2.92 13.79
CA ALA A 38 4.28 1.50 13.60
C ALA A 38 5.04 0.63 14.60
N ASP A 39 4.29 -0.24 15.29
CA ASP A 39 4.83 -1.19 16.25
C ASP A 39 5.71 -2.25 15.56
N PRO A 40 6.55 -3.00 16.32
CA PRO A 40 7.44 -4.00 15.75
C PRO A 40 6.73 -5.06 14.89
N THR A 41 5.52 -5.46 15.27
CA THR A 41 4.71 -6.46 14.55
C THR A 41 4.26 -5.89 13.21
N THR A 42 3.74 -4.66 13.19
CA THR A 42 3.39 -3.98 11.93
C THR A 42 4.59 -3.87 10.98
N ARG A 43 5.81 -3.68 11.52
CA ARG A 43 7.04 -3.66 10.70
C ARG A 43 7.39 -5.02 10.14
N GLU A 44 7.30 -6.07 10.93
CA GLU A 44 7.51 -7.44 10.47
C GLU A 44 6.49 -7.80 9.37
N ALA A 45 5.23 -7.38 9.53
CA ALA A 45 4.18 -7.58 8.53
C ALA A 45 4.49 -6.85 7.22
N ALA A 46 4.95 -5.60 7.31
CA ALA A 46 5.39 -4.83 6.14
C ALA A 46 6.58 -5.49 5.42
N GLN A 47 7.54 -6.06 6.17
CA GLN A 47 8.66 -6.80 5.57
C GLN A 47 8.17 -8.03 4.81
N ALA A 48 7.28 -8.83 5.41
CA ALA A 48 6.70 -10.01 4.79
C ALA A 48 5.88 -9.65 3.54
N ALA A 49 5.03 -8.63 3.63
CA ALA A 49 4.21 -8.15 2.53
C ALA A 49 5.05 -7.67 1.33
N MET A 50 6.23 -7.10 1.56
CA MET A 50 7.12 -6.65 0.49
C MET A 50 7.76 -7.79 -0.34
N GLU A 51 7.66 -9.04 0.10
CA GLU A 51 8.16 -10.20 -0.65
C GLU A 51 7.22 -10.63 -1.80
N VAL A 52 5.97 -10.18 -1.82
CA VAL A 52 4.94 -10.56 -2.80
C VAL A 52 4.18 -9.36 -3.36
N SER A 53 3.60 -9.51 -4.55
CA SER A 53 3.00 -8.40 -5.29
C SER A 53 1.75 -7.81 -4.62
N ASP A 54 0.85 -8.67 -4.15
CA ASP A 54 -0.39 -8.34 -3.43
C ASP A 54 -0.08 -7.73 -2.07
N GLY A 55 0.97 -8.21 -1.41
CA GLY A 55 1.47 -7.61 -0.18
C GLY A 55 2.02 -6.20 -0.38
N CYS A 56 2.69 -5.93 -1.50
CA CYS A 56 3.11 -4.57 -1.85
C CYS A 56 1.91 -3.61 -2.04
N ALA A 57 0.83 -4.09 -2.68
CA ALA A 57 -0.39 -3.31 -2.83
C ALA A 57 -1.12 -3.11 -1.49
N THR A 58 -1.20 -4.15 -0.66
CA THR A 58 -1.78 -4.09 0.69
C THR A 58 -1.03 -3.09 1.58
N LEU A 59 0.31 -3.13 1.56
CA LEU A 59 1.14 -2.19 2.31
C LEU A 59 0.95 -0.75 1.82
N ALA A 60 0.86 -0.53 0.51
CA ALA A 60 0.56 0.80 -0.03
C ALA A 60 -0.82 1.31 0.41
N ASN A 61 -1.83 0.43 0.47
CA ASN A 61 -3.17 0.75 0.97
C ASN A 61 -3.15 1.07 2.46
N PHE A 62 -2.43 0.29 3.28
CA PHE A 62 -2.25 0.57 4.71
C PHE A 62 -1.59 1.93 4.95
N LEU A 63 -0.46 2.21 4.31
CA LEU A 63 0.22 3.49 4.50
C LEU A 63 -0.60 4.68 3.98
N ALA A 64 -1.40 4.47 2.92
CA ALA A 64 -2.36 5.47 2.44
C ALA A 64 -3.53 5.67 3.42
N SER A 65 -3.99 4.64 4.13
CA SER A 65 -5.03 4.80 5.15
C SER A 65 -4.57 5.61 6.37
N GLN A 66 -3.25 5.82 6.52
CA GLN A 66 -2.65 6.68 7.55
C GLN A 66 -2.42 8.12 7.07
N GLU A 67 -3.00 8.54 5.94
CA GLU A 67 -2.70 9.82 5.26
C GLU A 67 -2.83 11.07 6.16
N GLU A 68 -3.69 11.08 7.19
CA GLU A 68 -3.75 12.21 8.13
C GLU A 68 -2.42 12.42 8.88
N GLU A 69 -1.74 11.34 9.26
CA GLU A 69 -0.42 11.35 9.88
C GLU A 69 0.72 11.43 8.84
N VAL A 70 0.43 11.03 7.59
CA VAL A 70 1.41 10.83 6.49
C VAL A 70 1.31 11.91 5.41
N SER A 71 0.52 12.98 5.60
CA SER A 71 0.16 14.04 4.63
C SER A 71 1.32 14.78 3.91
N LYS A 72 2.58 14.42 4.19
CA LYS A 72 3.79 14.91 3.52
C LYS A 72 4.59 13.84 2.76
N MET A 73 4.21 12.57 2.83
CA MET A 73 4.99 11.43 2.33
C MET A 73 4.30 10.63 1.21
N ASP A 74 3.06 10.97 0.82
CA ASP A 74 2.25 10.17 -0.11
C ASP A 74 2.97 9.84 -1.45
N PHE A 75 3.92 10.67 -1.89
CA PHE A 75 4.71 10.41 -3.11
C PHE A 75 5.94 9.51 -2.91
N GLN A 76 6.54 9.50 -1.72
CA GLN A 76 7.88 8.94 -1.54
C GLN A 76 7.86 7.42 -1.54
N PHE A 77 6.92 6.79 -0.82
CA PHE A 77 6.85 5.34 -0.73
C PHE A 77 5.85 4.73 -1.73
N LYS A 78 4.74 5.43 -2.03
CA LYS A 78 3.62 4.90 -2.84
C LYS A 78 4.06 4.55 -4.26
N VAL A 79 4.69 5.47 -4.98
CA VAL A 79 5.15 5.18 -6.35
C VAL A 79 6.11 3.98 -6.40
N PRO A 80 7.19 3.92 -5.60
CA PRO A 80 8.04 2.73 -5.55
C PRO A 80 7.30 1.44 -5.22
N LEU A 81 6.38 1.45 -4.25
CA LEU A 81 5.57 0.27 -3.89
C LEU A 81 4.65 -0.19 -5.01
N LEU A 82 3.92 0.74 -5.66
CA LEU A 82 3.01 0.37 -6.75
C LEU A 82 3.77 -0.15 -7.98
N VAL A 83 4.92 0.45 -8.32
CA VAL A 83 5.77 -0.07 -9.40
C VAL A 83 6.34 -1.45 -9.04
N ARG A 84 6.71 -1.65 -7.77
CA ARG A 84 7.16 -2.95 -7.27
C ARG A 84 6.05 -3.99 -7.35
N ALA A 85 4.85 -3.67 -6.89
CA ALA A 85 3.68 -4.55 -6.94
C ALA A 85 3.42 -5.01 -8.39
N ALA A 86 3.34 -4.08 -9.35
CA ALA A 86 3.12 -4.41 -10.76
C ALA A 86 4.28 -5.24 -11.36
N LYS A 87 5.52 -4.99 -10.92
CA LYS A 87 6.67 -5.80 -11.36
C LYS A 87 6.57 -7.23 -10.83
N LEU A 88 6.33 -7.39 -9.52
CA LEU A 88 6.21 -8.70 -8.89
C LEU A 88 4.99 -9.46 -9.41
N GLY A 89 3.88 -8.78 -9.70
CA GLY A 89 2.65 -9.41 -10.24
C GLY A 89 2.90 -10.19 -11.52
N ARG A 90 3.80 -9.70 -12.38
CA ARG A 90 4.24 -10.41 -13.60
C ARG A 90 5.06 -11.67 -13.32
N GLU A 91 5.68 -11.75 -12.14
CA GLU A 91 6.55 -12.85 -11.71
C GLU A 91 5.78 -13.88 -10.88
N ASP A 92 4.93 -13.43 -9.96
CA ASP A 92 4.20 -14.27 -8.99
C ASP A 92 2.72 -14.48 -9.30
N SER A 93 2.14 -13.71 -10.23
CA SER A 93 0.70 -13.71 -10.56
C SER A 93 -0.23 -13.38 -9.38
N GLY A 94 0.28 -12.69 -8.35
CA GLY A 94 -0.50 -12.28 -7.18
C GLY A 94 -1.38 -11.05 -7.43
N VAL A 95 -1.03 -10.22 -8.42
CA VAL A 95 -1.82 -9.06 -8.83
C VAL A 95 -1.80 -8.86 -10.34
N ASP A 96 -2.93 -8.40 -10.88
CA ASP A 96 -3.04 -7.82 -12.22
C ASP A 96 -3.22 -6.31 -12.12
N SER A 97 -2.31 -5.55 -12.74
CA SER A 97 -2.33 -4.08 -12.67
C SER A 97 -3.00 -3.43 -13.88
N ILE A 98 -3.98 -2.56 -13.63
CA ILE A 98 -4.79 -1.91 -14.68
C ILE A 98 -4.75 -0.40 -14.49
N TYR A 99 -4.28 0.33 -15.50
CA TYR A 99 -4.28 1.79 -15.47
C TYR A 99 -5.45 2.36 -16.26
N ASP A 100 -6.27 3.19 -15.59
CA ASP A 100 -7.32 3.99 -16.20
C ASP A 100 -6.90 5.46 -16.30
N PRO A 101 -6.50 5.92 -17.51
CA PRO A 101 -6.08 7.30 -17.72
C PRO A 101 -7.26 8.29 -17.76
N GLU A 102 -8.52 7.84 -17.87
CA GLU A 102 -9.70 8.71 -17.84
C GLU A 102 -10.05 9.10 -16.40
N GLU A 103 -9.99 8.15 -15.47
CA GLU A 103 -10.24 8.39 -14.05
C GLU A 103 -8.98 8.83 -13.29
N GLY A 104 -7.78 8.59 -13.84
CA GLY A 104 -6.52 8.85 -13.15
C GLY A 104 -6.30 7.85 -12.01
N MET A 105 -6.58 6.58 -12.28
CA MET A 105 -6.56 5.51 -11.27
C MET A 105 -5.69 4.34 -11.72
N LEU A 106 -4.94 3.76 -10.79
CA LEU A 106 -4.25 2.49 -10.96
C LEU A 106 -4.91 1.45 -10.06
N TYR A 107 -5.44 0.40 -10.67
CA TYR A 107 -6.07 -0.71 -9.98
C TYR A 107 -5.12 -1.89 -9.87
N PHE A 108 -5.21 -2.61 -8.76
CA PHE A 108 -4.59 -3.92 -8.57
C PHE A 108 -5.69 -4.92 -8.24
N GLU A 109 -5.99 -5.80 -9.18
CA GLU A 109 -6.88 -6.94 -8.95
C GLU A 109 -6.07 -8.06 -8.32
N THR A 110 -6.55 -8.60 -7.20
CA THR A 110 -5.93 -9.73 -6.49
C THR A 110 -6.98 -10.81 -6.27
N ASP A 111 -6.56 -12.00 -5.87
CA ASP A 111 -7.50 -13.11 -5.58
C ASP A 111 -8.42 -12.80 -4.38
N ASP A 112 -7.95 -11.97 -3.44
CA ASP A 112 -8.65 -11.68 -2.19
C ASP A 112 -9.37 -10.33 -2.27
N HIS A 113 -8.65 -9.24 -2.57
CA HIS A 113 -9.12 -7.86 -2.46
C HIS A 113 -8.62 -6.96 -3.60
N PRO A 114 -9.49 -6.26 -4.33
CA PRO A 114 -9.05 -5.28 -5.33
C PRO A 114 -8.65 -3.96 -4.67
N PHE A 115 -7.56 -3.35 -5.11
CA PHE A 115 -7.09 -2.04 -4.65
C PHE A 115 -7.24 -0.99 -5.75
N ALA A 116 -7.52 0.24 -5.36
CA ALA A 116 -7.64 1.39 -6.25
C ALA A 116 -6.79 2.55 -5.74
N PHE A 117 -5.80 2.97 -6.52
CA PHE A 117 -4.89 4.05 -6.14
C PHE A 117 -5.06 5.24 -7.08
N PRO A 118 -5.40 6.44 -6.56
CA PRO A 118 -5.35 7.64 -7.38
C PRO A 118 -3.91 7.92 -7.81
N VAL A 119 -3.73 8.17 -9.11
CA VAL A 119 -2.46 8.60 -9.67
C VAL A 119 -2.58 10.05 -10.13
N HIS A 120 -1.75 10.92 -9.56
CA HIS A 120 -1.85 12.35 -9.82
C HIS A 120 -1.18 12.73 -11.14
N GLU A 121 -1.75 13.71 -11.85
CA GLU A 121 -1.25 14.17 -13.15
C GLU A 121 0.18 14.74 -13.07
N ASP A 122 0.55 15.31 -11.92
CA ASP A 122 1.86 15.90 -11.64
C ASP A 122 2.95 14.83 -11.41
N TRP A 123 2.56 13.57 -11.23
CA TRP A 123 3.50 12.47 -11.14
C TRP A 123 4.16 12.24 -12.50
N THR A 124 5.50 12.17 -12.48
CA THR A 124 6.32 11.99 -13.69
C THR A 124 6.44 10.53 -14.12
N VAL A 125 5.66 9.65 -13.51
CA VAL A 125 5.63 8.21 -13.76
C VAL A 125 4.88 7.94 -15.05
N ASP A 126 5.41 7.04 -15.87
CA ASP A 126 4.73 6.51 -17.04
C ASP A 126 3.89 5.29 -16.65
N TRP A 127 2.65 5.53 -16.22
CA TRP A 127 1.75 4.49 -15.73
C TRP A 127 1.34 3.48 -16.80
N GLU A 128 1.35 3.87 -18.08
CA GLU A 128 1.12 2.93 -19.19
C GLU A 128 2.24 1.89 -19.31
N ARG A 129 3.47 2.24 -18.91
CA ARG A 129 4.60 1.29 -18.81
C ARG A 129 4.62 0.51 -17.50
N VAL A 130 3.96 1.01 -16.46
CA VAL A 130 3.88 0.34 -15.15
C VAL A 130 2.82 -0.74 -15.19
N ALA A 131 1.61 -0.44 -15.68
CA ALA A 131 0.48 -1.35 -15.67
C ALA A 131 0.61 -2.49 -16.69
N ASP A 132 -0.09 -3.59 -16.44
CA ASP A 132 -0.20 -4.72 -17.36
C ASP A 132 -1.22 -4.45 -18.47
N GLU A 133 -2.30 -3.73 -18.11
CA GLU A 133 -3.33 -3.29 -19.04
C GLU A 133 -3.62 -1.79 -18.89
N VAL A 134 -3.96 -1.15 -20.02
CA VAL A 134 -4.46 0.23 -20.04
C VAL A 134 -5.92 0.19 -20.53
N GLN A 135 -6.86 0.47 -19.64
CA GLN A 135 -8.29 0.42 -19.92
C GLN A 135 -8.99 1.69 -19.45
N LYS A 136 -9.75 2.32 -20.35
CA LYS A 136 -10.55 3.52 -20.03
C LYS A 136 -11.93 3.14 -19.50
N GLY A 137 -12.38 3.83 -18.46
CA GLY A 137 -13.66 3.56 -17.80
C GLY A 137 -13.69 2.16 -17.20
N TYR A 138 -12.61 1.77 -16.52
CA TYR A 138 -12.51 0.48 -15.86
C TYR A 138 -13.63 0.35 -14.81
N ALA A 139 -14.47 -0.67 -14.96
CA ALA A 139 -15.63 -0.87 -14.10
C ALA A 139 -15.19 -1.51 -12.77
N TRP A 140 -14.58 -0.71 -11.90
CA TRP A 140 -14.16 -1.14 -10.58
C TRP A 140 -15.37 -1.45 -9.69
N ASN A 141 -15.33 -2.61 -9.03
CA ASN A 141 -16.42 -3.10 -8.18
C ASN A 141 -15.99 -3.33 -6.72
N GLY A 142 -14.80 -2.84 -6.35
CA GLY A 142 -14.25 -3.00 -5.00
C GLY A 142 -15.03 -2.22 -3.94
N THR A 143 -14.86 -2.64 -2.69
CA THR A 143 -15.41 -1.99 -1.49
C THR A 143 -14.39 -1.03 -0.88
N GLU A 144 -14.81 -0.19 0.08
CA GLU A 144 -13.89 0.64 0.87
C GLU A 144 -12.81 -0.23 1.55
N THR A 145 -11.57 -0.15 1.06
CA THR A 145 -10.43 -0.98 1.46
C THR A 145 -9.67 -0.42 2.68
N GLU A 146 -9.95 0.82 3.07
CA GLU A 146 -9.21 1.54 4.11
C GLU A 146 -9.47 0.98 5.52
N VAL A 147 -10.69 0.53 5.80
CA VAL A 147 -11.10 0.05 7.14
C VAL A 147 -10.38 -1.25 7.55
N TRP A 148 -9.94 -2.05 6.58
CA TRP A 148 -9.34 -3.37 6.80
C TRP A 148 -7.83 -3.40 6.53
N ALA A 149 -7.22 -2.24 6.26
CA ALA A 149 -5.86 -2.19 5.74
C ALA A 149 -4.81 -2.78 6.69
N LEU A 150 -4.97 -2.58 8.01
CA LEU A 150 -4.08 -3.19 9.01
C LEU A 150 -4.32 -4.70 9.13
N ASP A 151 -5.58 -5.16 9.16
CA ASP A 151 -5.91 -6.58 9.26
C ASP A 151 -5.33 -7.38 8.08
N TRP A 152 -5.47 -6.84 6.87
CA TRP A 152 -4.89 -7.44 5.67
C TRP A 152 -3.36 -7.44 5.69
N LEU A 153 -2.73 -6.38 6.21
CA LEU A 153 -1.28 -6.35 6.35
C LEU A 153 -0.81 -7.41 7.35
N MET A 154 -1.51 -7.58 8.45
CA MET A 154 -1.14 -8.54 9.51
C MET A 154 -1.37 -10.00 9.11
N ALA A 155 -2.24 -10.26 8.12
CA ALA A 155 -2.41 -11.59 7.54
C ALA A 155 -1.10 -12.17 6.97
N TYR A 156 -0.13 -11.33 6.60
CA TYR A 156 1.18 -11.78 6.12
C TYR A 156 2.10 -12.33 7.22
N LEU A 157 1.73 -12.21 8.50
CA LEU A 157 2.56 -12.73 9.61
C LEU A 157 2.22 -14.15 10.05
N ASP A 158 1.19 -14.80 9.49
CA ASP A 158 0.73 -16.11 10.00
C ASP A 158 0.42 -16.07 11.53
N ILE A 159 0.14 -14.87 12.06
CA ILE A 159 -0.23 -14.62 13.47
C ILE A 159 -1.76 -14.51 13.56
N PRO A 160 -2.43 -15.20 14.51
CA PRO A 160 -3.86 -15.05 14.72
C PRO A 160 -4.25 -13.59 15.01
N SER A 161 -5.33 -13.11 14.39
CA SER A 161 -5.84 -11.73 14.55
C SER A 161 -6.05 -11.27 16.00
N ASP A 162 -6.24 -12.23 16.91
CA ASP A 162 -6.43 -12.02 18.35
C ASP A 162 -5.19 -11.44 19.07
N ASP A 163 -3.99 -11.49 18.49
CA ASP A 163 -2.74 -11.08 19.16
C ASP A 163 -2.40 -9.57 18.99
N TYR A 164 -3.06 -8.85 18.08
CA TYR A 164 -2.78 -7.44 17.78
C TYR A 164 -4.01 -6.53 17.68
N MET A 165 -5.22 -7.10 17.69
CA MET A 165 -6.43 -6.31 17.88
C MET A 165 -6.49 -5.89 19.36
N VAL A 166 -6.37 -4.59 19.63
CA VAL A 166 -6.81 -4.04 20.92
C VAL A 166 -8.29 -4.32 20.99
N ASP A 167 -8.71 -5.22 21.89
CA ASP A 167 -10.12 -5.39 22.24
C ASP A 167 -10.69 -3.99 22.42
N GLY A 168 -11.59 -3.56 21.52
CA GLY A 168 -12.33 -2.30 21.61
C GLY A 168 -13.32 -2.30 22.76
N ASN A 169 -12.93 -2.89 23.89
CA ASN A 169 -13.70 -3.09 25.10
C ASN A 169 -13.01 -2.39 26.27
N ASP A 170 -12.49 -1.19 26.05
CA ASP A 170 -12.43 -0.18 27.10
C ASP A 170 -13.85 0.37 27.31
N GLU A 171 -14.71 -0.45 27.94
CA GLU A 171 -15.86 0.04 28.70
C GLU A 171 -15.33 0.59 30.04
N ASP A 172 -14.71 1.77 30.00
CA ASP A 172 -14.54 2.62 31.18
C ASP A 172 -15.51 3.79 31.06
N ASP A 173 -16.72 3.63 31.61
CA ASP A 173 -17.43 4.66 32.39
C ASP A 173 -18.81 4.17 32.83
N ASP A 174 -18.95 3.83 34.12
CA ASP A 174 -20.02 4.34 35.00
C ASP A 174 -20.12 3.53 36.31
N GLN A 175 -19.18 3.78 37.23
CA GLN A 175 -19.41 3.53 38.66
C GLN A 175 -19.30 4.83 39.46
N HIS A 176 -20.28 5.72 39.25
CA HIS A 176 -20.65 6.69 40.28
C HIS A 176 -22.14 6.59 40.63
N PHE A 177 -22.37 5.99 41.80
CA PHE A 177 -23.64 5.81 42.49
C PHE A 177 -24.55 7.05 42.47
N SER A 178 -25.78 6.85 41.98
CA SER A 178 -26.90 7.75 42.26
C SER A 178 -27.38 7.63 43.72
N ARG A 179 -27.72 8.78 44.31
CA ARG A 179 -28.36 8.98 45.62
C ARG A 179 -29.53 8.04 45.91
N ILE A 180 -29.62 7.56 47.16
CA ILE A 180 -30.84 7.56 47.99
C ILE A 180 -30.49 8.20 49.33
#